data_AF-D9IXM5-F1
#
_entry.id   AF-D9IXM5-F1
#
_cell.length_a   1.000
_cell.length_b   1.000
_cell.length_c   1.000
_cell.angle_alpha   90.00
_cell.angle_beta   90.00
_cell.angle_gamma   90.00
#
_symmetry.space_group_name_H-M   'P 1'
#
loop_
_entity.id
_entity.type
_entity.pdbx_description
1 polymer ?
#
loop_
_entity_poly.entity_id
_entity_poly.type
_entity_poly.pdbx_seq_one_letter_code
_entity_poly.pdbx_strand_id
1 'polypeptide(L)'
;MVKSPTPRLEKHKKRLATARGFVLARSRLRRNIRQQWLHAGQAAYVALKLKKRVTKKSRTKLLNLFLRTKGIYYSRFKSQQKRQGIALNDQTVLDMVLNFHANSYIYKTLGSRR
;
A
#
# COMPACT_ATOMS: atom_id res chain seq x y z
N MET A 1 13.38 45.75 27.63
CA MET A 1 13.04 44.99 26.41
C MET A 1 13.57 43.56 26.53
N VAL A 2 12.70 42.55 26.57
CA VAL A 2 13.15 41.15 26.65
C VAL A 2 13.50 40.67 25.24
N LYS A 3 14.79 40.43 24.97
CA LYS A 3 15.24 39.73 23.76
C LYS A 3 14.77 38.28 23.88
N SER A 4 14.00 37.74 22.92
CA SER A 4 13.56 36.33 22.92
C SER A 4 14.36 35.52 21.90
N PRO A 5 15.55 34.97 22.21
CA PRO A 5 16.46 34.52 21.15
C PRO A 5 16.38 33.02 20.89
N THR A 6 16.03 32.19 21.88
CA THR A 6 16.28 30.75 21.86
C THR A 6 15.08 29.88 21.41
N PRO A 7 13.83 30.04 21.90
CA PRO A 7 12.74 29.11 21.54
C PRO A 7 12.22 29.33 20.12
N ARG A 8 12.36 30.53 19.55
CA ARG A 8 11.85 30.85 18.21
C ARG A 8 12.66 30.15 17.13
N LEU A 9 13.98 30.16 17.27
CA LEU A 9 14.93 29.56 16.32
C LEU A 9 14.79 28.02 16.31
N GLU A 10 14.65 27.40 17.48
CA GLU A 10 14.39 25.97 17.61
C GLU A 10 13.05 25.54 16.96
N LYS A 11 11.98 26.33 17.14
CA LYS A 11 10.70 26.10 16.44
C LYS A 11 10.81 26.24 14.92
N HIS A 12 11.79 26.99 14.40
CA HIS A 12 12.02 27.11 12.96
C HIS A 12 12.79 25.91 12.41
N LYS A 13 13.86 25.48 13.10
CA LYS A 13 14.59 24.26 12.74
C LYS A 13 13.68 23.03 12.71
N LYS A 14 12.83 22.85 13.73
CA LYS A 14 11.85 21.74 13.79
C LYS A 14 10.92 21.73 12.58
N ARG A 15 10.40 22.89 12.17
CA ARG A 15 9.52 23.02 10.99
C ARG A 15 10.24 22.73 9.67
N LEU A 16 11.49 23.15 9.53
CA LEU A 16 12.30 22.82 8.35
C LEU A 16 12.64 21.34 8.30
N ALA A 17 12.93 20.71 9.44
CA ALA A 17 13.17 19.27 9.53
C ALA A 17 11.95 18.45 9.06
N THR A 18 10.73 18.87 9.44
CA THR A 18 9.48 18.22 8.96
C THR A 18 9.21 18.40 7.47
N ALA A 19 9.85 19.37 6.83
CA ALA A 19 9.63 19.71 5.42
C ALA A 19 10.68 19.09 4.47
N ARG A 20 11.59 18.27 4.99
CA ARG A 20 12.58 17.56 4.16
C ARG A 20 11.86 16.70 3.13
N GLY A 21 12.30 16.79 1.88
CA GLY A 21 11.66 16.12 0.74
C GLY A 21 10.51 16.90 0.10
N PHE A 22 10.06 18.04 0.67
CA PHE A 22 9.16 18.94 -0.04
C PHE A 22 9.88 19.69 -1.17
N VAL A 23 9.15 19.94 -2.25
CA VAL A 23 9.70 20.51 -3.48
C VAL A 23 9.68 22.05 -3.42
N LEU A 24 10.75 22.69 -3.91
CA LEU A 24 10.88 24.15 -4.08
C LEU A 24 10.61 24.95 -2.79
N ALA A 25 9.78 25.99 -2.88
CA ALA A 25 9.44 26.88 -1.78
C ALA A 25 8.79 26.17 -0.58
N ARG A 26 8.25 24.96 -0.79
CA ARG A 26 7.61 24.17 0.27
C ARG A 26 8.61 23.49 1.20
N SER A 27 9.92 23.45 0.87
CA SER A 27 10.97 23.03 1.80
C SER A 27 11.76 24.20 2.41
N ARG A 28 11.64 25.41 1.86
CA ARG A 28 12.43 26.59 2.26
C ARG A 28 11.61 27.63 3.03
N LEU A 29 10.42 27.98 2.55
CA LEU A 29 9.61 29.07 3.12
C LEU A 29 8.66 28.57 4.20
N ARG A 30 8.77 29.16 5.41
CA ARG A 30 8.00 28.73 6.60
C ARG A 30 6.48 28.75 6.43
N ARG A 31 5.95 29.75 5.71
CA ARG A 31 4.50 29.88 5.44
C ARG A 31 4.01 28.70 4.60
N ASN A 32 4.74 28.40 3.52
CA ASN A 32 4.41 27.34 2.58
C ASN A 32 4.58 25.95 3.22
N ILE A 33 5.62 25.76 4.03
CA ILE A 33 5.83 24.53 4.82
C ILE A 33 4.61 24.22 5.68
N ARG A 34 4.08 25.23 6.40
CA ARG A 34 2.93 25.02 7.29
C ARG A 34 1.69 24.60 6.51
N GLN A 35 1.41 25.24 5.38
CA GLN A 35 0.28 24.89 4.51
C GLN A 35 0.46 23.47 3.96
N GLN A 36 1.64 23.15 3.42
CA GLN A 36 1.94 21.83 2.86
C GLN A 36 1.85 20.74 3.93
N TRP A 37 2.30 20.99 5.15
CA TRP A 37 2.23 20.03 6.25
C TRP A 37 0.78 19.72 6.64
N LEU A 38 -0.10 20.72 6.68
CA LEU A 38 -1.53 20.51 6.93
C LEU A 38 -2.17 19.66 5.83
N HIS A 39 -1.91 19.97 4.55
CA HIS A 39 -2.40 19.18 3.43
C HIS A 39 -1.85 17.74 3.43
N ALA A 40 -0.56 17.57 3.73
CA ALA A 40 0.07 16.26 3.83
C ALA A 40 -0.54 15.43 4.97
N GLY A 41 -0.84 16.05 6.12
CA GLY A 41 -1.52 15.39 7.23
C GLY A 41 -2.92 14.91 6.87
N GLN A 42 -3.71 15.77 6.20
CA GLN A 42 -5.04 15.41 5.69
C GLN A 42 -4.95 14.27 4.66
N ALA A 43 -4.04 14.38 3.70
CA ALA A 43 -3.82 13.35 2.68
C ALA A 43 -3.39 12.01 3.30
N ALA A 44 -2.50 12.04 4.30
CA ALA A 44 -2.07 10.83 5.02
C ALA A 44 -3.23 10.15 5.74
N TYR A 45 -4.08 10.92 6.43
CA TYR A 45 -5.27 10.37 7.09
C TYR A 45 -6.22 9.68 6.11
N VAL A 46 -6.49 10.33 4.96
CA VAL A 46 -7.30 9.75 3.89
C VAL A 46 -6.63 8.50 3.30
N ALA A 47 -5.33 8.56 3.03
CA ALA A 47 -4.56 7.46 2.46
C ALA A 47 -4.54 6.21 3.36
N LEU A 48 -4.45 6.37 4.69
CA LEU A 48 -4.54 5.24 5.63
C LEU A 48 -5.89 4.51 5.53
N LYS A 49 -6.99 5.24 5.34
CA LYS A 49 -8.31 4.65 5.11
C LYS A 49 -8.41 3.98 3.73
N LEU A 50 -7.89 4.63 2.70
CA LEU A 50 -7.91 4.12 1.32
C LEU A 50 -7.01 2.90 1.13
N LYS A 51 -5.89 2.79 1.84
CA LYS A 51 -4.92 1.69 1.75
C LYS A 51 -5.62 0.33 1.82
N LYS A 52 -6.52 0.14 2.78
CA LYS A 52 -7.30 -1.10 2.94
C LYS A 52 -8.11 -1.44 1.68
N ARG A 53 -8.76 -0.45 1.07
CA ARG A 53 -9.59 -0.62 -0.13
C ARG A 53 -8.74 -0.90 -1.38
N VAL A 54 -7.65 -0.16 -1.55
CA VAL A 54 -6.72 -0.32 -2.68
C VAL A 54 -6.04 -1.68 -2.65
N THR A 55 -5.56 -2.11 -1.48
CA THR A 55 -4.97 -3.44 -1.28
C THR A 55 -5.99 -4.55 -1.53
N LYS A 56 -7.25 -4.40 -1.07
CA LYS A 56 -8.30 -5.40 -1.36
C LYS A 56 -8.63 -5.47 -2.85
N LYS A 57 -8.80 -4.31 -3.51
CA LYS A 57 -9.11 -4.22 -4.95
C LYS A 57 -8.02 -4.86 -5.80
N SER A 58 -6.75 -4.59 -5.52
CA SER A 58 -5.62 -5.19 -6.25
C SER A 58 -5.59 -6.71 -6.08
N ARG A 59 -5.78 -7.23 -4.88
CA ARG A 59 -5.83 -8.69 -4.64
C ARG A 59 -6.97 -9.37 -5.39
N THR A 60 -8.18 -8.82 -5.35
CA THR A 60 -9.31 -9.35 -6.13
C THR A 60 -9.02 -9.30 -7.63
N LYS A 61 -8.38 -8.24 -8.13
CA LYS A 61 -7.98 -8.13 -9.55
C LYS A 61 -6.96 -9.20 -9.94
N LEU A 62 -5.94 -9.41 -9.11
CA LEU A 62 -4.91 -10.43 -9.34
C LEU A 62 -5.50 -11.84 -9.31
N LEU A 63 -6.33 -12.15 -8.31
CA LEU A 63 -6.98 -13.46 -8.23
C LEU A 63 -7.92 -13.69 -9.42
N ASN A 64 -8.68 -12.67 -9.84
CA ASN A 64 -9.52 -12.77 -11.03
C ASN A 64 -8.71 -13.02 -12.31
N LEU A 65 -7.55 -12.36 -12.46
CA LEU A 65 -6.65 -12.62 -13.58
C LEU A 65 -6.20 -14.10 -13.59
N PHE A 66 -5.81 -14.63 -12.44
CA PHE A 66 -5.43 -16.04 -12.31
C PHE A 66 -6.60 -16.99 -12.60
N LEU A 67 -7.78 -16.73 -12.05
CA LEU A 67 -8.95 -17.59 -12.29
C LEU A 67 -9.37 -17.60 -13.76
N ARG A 68 -9.19 -16.48 -14.47
CA ARG A 68 -9.41 -16.39 -15.92
C ARG A 68 -8.48 -17.31 -16.71
N THR A 69 -7.22 -17.49 -16.31
CA THR A 69 -6.33 -18.45 -16.98
C THR A 69 -6.77 -19.91 -16.79
N LYS A 70 -7.57 -20.17 -15.74
CA LYS A 70 -8.19 -21.46 -15.45
C LYS A 70 -9.63 -21.58 -15.99
N GLY A 71 -10.14 -20.56 -16.69
CA GLY A 71 -11.51 -20.56 -17.24
C GLY A 71 -12.62 -20.37 -16.20
N ILE A 72 -12.31 -19.93 -14.98
CA ILE A 72 -13.29 -19.75 -13.90
C ILE A 72 -13.53 -18.25 -13.66
N TYR A 73 -14.80 -17.84 -13.54
CA TYR A 73 -15.16 -16.49 -13.13
C TYR A 73 -15.10 -16.31 -11.62
N TYR A 74 -14.62 -15.16 -11.15
CA TYR A 74 -14.47 -14.84 -9.73
C TYR A 74 -15.77 -15.03 -8.90
N SER A 75 -16.92 -14.60 -9.42
CA SER A 75 -18.22 -14.75 -8.75
C SER A 75 -18.57 -16.21 -8.52
N ARG A 76 -18.34 -17.07 -9.52
CA ARG A 76 -18.54 -18.53 -9.43
C ARG A 76 -17.58 -19.13 -8.40
N PHE A 77 -16.31 -18.74 -8.42
CA PHE A 77 -15.32 -19.19 -7.44
C PHE A 77 -15.74 -18.87 -6.00
N LYS A 78 -16.13 -17.62 -5.71
CA LYS A 78 -16.59 -17.23 -4.36
C LYS A 78 -17.89 -17.93 -3.95
N SER A 79 -18.81 -18.16 -4.90
CA SER A 79 -20.04 -18.92 -4.65
C SER A 79 -19.74 -20.37 -4.27
N GLN A 80 -18.86 -21.04 -5.03
CA GLN A 80 -18.42 -22.41 -4.74
C GLN A 80 -17.71 -22.47 -3.39
N GLN A 81 -16.82 -21.51 -3.10
CA GLN A 81 -16.12 -21.42 -1.83
C GLN A 81 -17.11 -21.34 -0.64
N LYS A 82 -18.15 -20.52 -0.75
CA LYS A 82 -19.21 -20.40 0.27
C LYS A 82 -20.00 -21.70 0.42
N ARG A 83 -20.35 -22.36 -0.69
CA ARG A 83 -21.07 -23.65 -0.68
C ARG A 83 -20.28 -24.76 0.01
N GLN A 84 -18.95 -24.74 -0.13
CA GLN A 84 -18.05 -25.70 0.52
C GLN A 84 -17.70 -25.32 1.97
N GLY A 85 -18.25 -24.23 2.52
CA GLY A 85 -17.97 -23.80 3.90
C GLY A 85 -16.56 -23.23 4.12
N ILE A 86 -15.83 -22.89 3.06
CA ILE A 86 -14.43 -22.45 3.16
C ILE A 86 -14.38 -20.93 3.43
N ALA A 87 -14.09 -20.53 4.67
CA ALA A 87 -13.99 -19.12 5.07
C ALA A 87 -12.59 -18.50 4.81
N LEU A 88 -12.01 -18.70 3.62
CA LEU A 88 -10.70 -18.13 3.28
C LEU A 88 -10.81 -16.74 2.63
N ASN A 89 -9.91 -15.86 3.06
CA ASN A 89 -9.74 -14.52 2.50
C ASN A 89 -9.01 -14.57 1.16
N ASP A 90 -9.32 -13.64 0.25
CA ASP A 90 -8.65 -13.60 -1.06
C ASP A 90 -7.14 -13.35 -0.96
N GLN A 91 -6.66 -12.78 0.15
CA GLN A 91 -5.22 -12.65 0.39
C GLN A 91 -4.57 -14.02 0.56
N THR A 92 -5.10 -14.87 1.43
CA THR A 92 -4.50 -16.19 1.68
C THR A 92 -4.60 -17.07 0.44
N VAL A 93 -5.70 -16.99 -0.30
CA VAL A 93 -5.86 -17.69 -1.59
C VAL A 93 -4.84 -17.19 -2.61
N LEU A 94 -4.62 -15.88 -2.73
CA LEU A 94 -3.63 -15.32 -3.66
C LEU A 94 -2.21 -15.73 -3.27
N ASP A 95 -1.88 -15.69 -1.98
CA ASP A 95 -0.57 -16.10 -1.47
C ASP A 95 -0.32 -17.59 -1.76
N MET A 96 -1.32 -18.46 -1.58
CA MET A 96 -1.26 -19.87 -2.00
C MET A 96 -1.02 -19.98 -3.51
N VAL A 97 -1.82 -19.29 -4.32
CA VAL A 97 -1.70 -19.33 -5.79
C VAL A 97 -0.30 -18.91 -6.24
N LEU A 98 0.24 -17.82 -5.70
CA LEU A 98 1.57 -17.33 -6.05
C LEU A 98 2.67 -18.31 -5.63
N ASN A 99 2.58 -18.86 -4.42
CA ASN A 99 3.54 -19.85 -3.93
C ASN A 99 3.48 -21.16 -4.72
N PHE A 100 2.29 -21.67 -5.03
CA PHE A 100 2.13 -22.86 -5.88
C PHE A 100 2.62 -22.63 -7.31
N HIS A 101 2.41 -21.43 -7.88
CA HIS A 101 2.88 -21.12 -9.23
C HIS A 101 4.41 -21.00 -9.29
N ALA A 102 5.01 -20.28 -8.33
CA ALA A 102 6.47 -20.17 -8.19
C ALA A 102 7.12 -21.53 -7.97
N ASN A 103 6.54 -22.35 -7.09
CA ASN A 103 7.01 -23.72 -6.86
C ASN A 103 6.86 -24.58 -8.11
N SER A 104 5.75 -24.49 -8.87
CA SER A 104 5.63 -25.25 -10.13
C SER A 104 6.69 -24.85 -11.16
N TYR A 105 7.10 -23.58 -11.21
CA TYR A 105 8.18 -23.13 -12.07
C TYR A 105 9.53 -23.66 -11.57
N ILE A 106 9.83 -23.55 -10.27
CA ILE A 106 11.06 -24.07 -9.67
C ILE A 106 11.19 -25.58 -9.88
N TYR A 107 10.12 -26.36 -9.62
CA TYR A 107 10.11 -27.81 -9.85
C TYR A 107 10.11 -28.19 -11.34
N LYS A 108 9.54 -27.38 -12.25
CA LYS A 108 9.71 -27.60 -13.70
C LYS A 108 11.13 -27.29 -14.17
N THR A 109 11.78 -26.28 -13.60
CA THR A 109 13.17 -25.92 -13.93
C THR A 109 14.19 -26.88 -13.31
N LEU A 110 13.89 -27.46 -12.14
CA LEU A 110 14.74 -28.45 -11.48
C LEU A 110 14.39 -29.90 -11.86
N GLY A 111 13.18 -30.13 -12.37
CA GLY A 111 12.65 -31.44 -12.78
C GLY A 111 12.75 -31.74 -14.29
N SER A 112 13.51 -30.96 -15.05
CA SER A 112 13.95 -31.30 -16.42
C SER A 112 15.42 -31.75 -16.43
N ARG A 113 15.78 -32.56 -15.44
CA ARG A 113 16.95 -33.46 -15.47
C ARG A 113 16.59 -34.75 -14.75
N ARG A 114 15.64 -35.49 -15.31
CA ARG A 114 15.64 -36.95 -15.53
C ARG A 114 14.37 -37.32 -16.27
#